data_AF-A0A7Y5VSM0-F1
#
_entry.id   AF-A0A7Y5VSM0-F1
#
_cell.length_a   1.000
_cell.length_b   1.000
_cell.length_c   1.000
_cell.angle_alpha   90.00
_cell.angle_beta   90.00
_cell.angle_gamma   90.00
#
_symmetry.space_group_name_H-M   'P 1'
#
loop_
_entity.id
_entity.type
_entity.pdbx_description
1 polymer ?
#
loop_
_entity_poly.entity_id
_entity_poly.type
_entity_poly.pdbx_seq_one_letter_code
_entity_poly.pdbx_strand_id
1 'polypeptide(L)' 'PRAGELAELDAIAAVVVGGASLAGGRGSIWGTLVGALVIGELNNGLSLLHVEHFSKKIVVGVVLVLAAFLDRFRAEGKS' A
#
# COMPACT_ATOMS: atom_id res chain seq x y z
N PRO A 1 18.33 -9.12 10.22
CA PRO A 1 17.15 -8.82 11.06
C PRO A 1 16.62 -7.39 10.80
N ARG A 2 15.78 -7.22 9.76
CA ARG A 2 14.95 -6.01 9.48
C ARG A 2 13.59 -6.39 8.86
N ALA A 3 13.25 -7.68 8.86
CA ALA A 3 12.09 -8.23 8.15
C ALA A 3 10.73 -7.72 8.68
N GLY A 4 10.66 -7.25 9.94
CA GLY A 4 9.44 -6.72 10.54
C GLY A 4 9.05 -5.30 10.06
N GLU A 5 10.03 -4.44 9.75
CA GLU A 5 9.73 -3.05 9.31
C GLU A 5 9.05 -2.99 7.95
N LEU A 6 9.34 -3.93 7.05
CA LEU A 6 8.65 -3.99 5.76
C LEU A 6 7.25 -4.59 5.89
N ALA A 7 7.07 -5.59 6.75
CA ALA A 7 5.78 -6.24 6.91
C ALA A 7 4.69 -5.26 7.39
N GLU A 8 5.05 -4.32 8.28
CA GLU A 8 4.13 -3.28 8.74
C GLU A 8 3.78 -2.29 7.62
N LEU A 9 4.78 -1.77 6.92
CA LEU A 9 4.57 -0.80 5.83
C LEU A 9 3.79 -1.41 4.66
N ASP A 10 4.10 -2.66 4.30
CA ASP A 10 3.39 -3.40 3.25
C ASP A 10 1.94 -3.67 3.64
N ALA A 11 1.68 -3.99 4.92
CA ALA A 11 0.31 -4.17 5.42
C ALA A 11 -0.51 -2.88 5.34
N ILE A 12 0.08 -1.74 5.73
CA ILE A 12 -0.58 -0.43 5.62
C ILE A 12 -0.81 -0.06 4.15
N ALA A 13 0.19 -0.26 3.28
CA ALA A 13 0.05 0.01 1.85
C ALA A 13 -1.04 -0.86 1.20
N ALA A 14 -1.11 -2.15 1.57
CA ALA A 14 -2.11 -3.08 1.05
C ALA A 14 -3.54 -2.65 1.40
N VAL A 15 -3.80 -2.28 2.67
CA VAL A 15 -5.15 -1.88 3.08
C VAL A 15 -5.57 -0.56 2.44
N VAL A 16 -4.65 0.42 2.31
CA VAL A 16 -4.95 1.74 1.72
C VAL A 16 -5.14 1.64 0.21
N VAL A 17 -4.29 0.90 -0.51
CA VAL A 17 -4.46 0.61 -1.94
C VAL A 17 -5.78 -0.16 -2.17
N GLY A 18 -6.12 -1.07 -1.26
CA GLY A 18 -7.40 -1.78 -1.26
C GLY A 18 -8.63 -0.91 -0.99
N GLY A 19 -8.44 0.38 -0.69
CA GLY A 19 -9.53 1.34 -0.48
C GLY A 19 -10.03 1.43 0.95
N ALA A 20 -9.26 0.96 1.94
CA ALA A 20 -9.48 1.34 3.32
C ALA A 20 -9.02 2.80 3.53
N SER A 21 -9.92 3.65 4.02
CA SER A 21 -9.59 5.04 4.29
C SER A 21 -8.69 5.18 5.51
N LEU A 22 -7.68 6.05 5.40
CA LEU A 22 -6.79 6.41 6.51
C LEU A 22 -7.52 7.19 7.61
N ALA A 23 -8.60 7.90 7.25
CA ALA A 23 -9.43 8.64 8.20
C ALA A 23 -10.43 7.76 8.96
N GLY A 24 -10.53 6.47 8.60
CA GLY A 24 -11.48 5.53 9.18
C GLY A 24 -12.91 5.66 8.63
N GLY A 25 -13.73 4.63 8.85
CA GLY A 25 -15.17 4.64 8.56
C GLY A 25 -15.59 4.08 7.19
N ARG A 26 -14.68 3.85 6.23
CA ARG A 26 -14.98 3.18 4.95
C ARG A 26 -13.81 2.31 4.47
N GLY A 27 -14.09 1.03 4.20
CA GLY A 27 -13.15 0.06 3.66
C GLY A 27 -13.85 -1.28 3.43
N SER A 28 -13.41 -2.06 2.43
CA SER A 28 -13.96 -3.38 2.12
C SER A 28 -12.89 -4.44 2.31
N ILE A 29 -13.23 -5.56 2.97
CA ILE A 29 -12.34 -6.72 3.12
C ILE A 29 -11.89 -7.22 1.74
N TRP A 30 -12.78 -7.25 0.76
CA TRP A 30 -12.47 -7.64 -0.62
C TRP A 30 -11.49 -6.68 -1.29
N GLY A 31 -11.65 -5.38 -1.04
CA GLY A 31 -10.72 -4.37 -1.53
C GLY A 31 -9.33 -4.57 -0.94
N THR A 32 -9.24 -4.77 0.38
CA THR A 32 -7.97 -5.07 1.08
C THR A 32 -7.29 -6.32 0.56
N LEU A 33 -8.04 -7.40 0.30
CA LEU A 33 -7.50 -8.64 -0.27
C LEU A 33 -6.85 -8.38 -1.63
N VAL A 34 -7.52 -7.63 -2.50
CA VAL A 34 -6.96 -7.23 -3.79
C VAL A 34 -5.73 -6.32 -3.60
N GLY A 35 -5.78 -5.38 -2.67
CA GLY A 35 -4.64 -4.51 -2.33
C GLY A 35 -3.43 -5.30 -1.83
N ALA A 36 -3.64 -6.33 -1.00
CA ALA A 36 -2.57 -7.22 -0.52
C ALA A 36 -1.94 -8.02 -1.67
N LEU A 37 -2.74 -8.48 -2.63
CA LEU A 37 -2.22 -9.13 -3.84
C LEU A 37 -1.39 -8.15 -4.68
N VAL A 38 -1.83 -6.91 -4.85
CA VAL A 38 -1.07 -5.88 -5.58
C VAL A 38 0.29 -5.59 -4.93
N ILE A 39 0.33 -5.42 -3.60
CA ILE A 39 1.60 -5.19 -2.88
C ILE A 39 2.48 -6.45 -2.89
N GLY A 40 1.90 -7.65 -2.84
CA GLY A 40 2.62 -8.92 -2.97
C GLY A 40 3.29 -9.06 -4.34
N GLU A 41 2.55 -8.82 -5.42
CA GLU A 41 3.08 -8.84 -6.79
C GLU A 41 4.11 -7.73 -7.04
N LEU A 42 3.92 -6.53 -6.45
CA LEU A 42 4.91 -5.46 -6.50
C LEU A 42 6.22 -5.89 -5.86
N ASN A 43 6.17 -6.46 -4.65
CA ASN A 43 7.36 -6.94 -3.96
C ASN A 43 8.05 -8.08 -4.72
N ASN A 44 7.27 -8.98 -5.33
CA ASN A 44 7.77 -10.03 -6.20
C ASN A 44 8.49 -9.45 -7.43
N GLY A 45 7.85 -8.54 -8.16
CA GLY A 45 8.42 -7.86 -9.32
C GLY A 45 9.71 -7.09 -9.00
N LEU A 46 9.73 -6.34 -7.89
CA LEU A 46 10.94 -5.67 -7.43
C LEU A 46 12.06 -6.65 -7.04
N SER A 47 11.69 -7.85 -6.55
CA SER A 47 12.65 -8.91 -6.27
C SER A 47 13.26 -9.52 -7.53
N LEU A 48 12.44 -9.73 -8.57
CA LEU A 48 12.90 -10.23 -9.87
C LEU A 48 13.84 -9.22 -10.54
N LEU A 49 13.61 -7.93 -10.33
CA LEU A 49 14.47 -6.84 -10.80
C LEU A 49 15.74 -6.63 -9.94
N HIS A 50 16.00 -7.51 -8.97
CA HIS A 50 17.16 -7.43 -8.06
C HIS A 50 17.27 -6.07 -7.33
N VAL A 51 16.13 -5.45 -7.03
CA VAL A 51 16.09 -4.16 -6.32
C VAL A 51 16.46 -4.38 -4.86
N GLU A 52 17.42 -3.58 -4.38
CA GLU A 52 17.87 -3.56 -2.99
C GLU A 52 16.75 -3.21 -2.01
N HIS A 53 16.83 -3.74 -0.79
CA HIS A 53 15.77 -3.65 0.22
C HIS A 53 15.40 -2.22 0.59
N PHE A 54 16.39 -1.33 0.62
CA PHE A 54 16.18 0.10 0.89
C PHE A 54 15.35 0.77 -0.21
N SER A 55 15.62 0.46 -1.47
CA SER A 55 14.86 0.99 -2.60
C SER A 55 13.43 0.44 -2.64
N LYS A 56 13.21 -0.83 -2.25
CA LYS A 56 11.86 -1.39 -2.10
C LYS A 56 11.02 -0.59 -1.10
N LYS A 57 11.57 -0.22 0.06
CA LYS A 57 10.90 0.64 1.05
C LYS A 57 10.46 1.98 0.46
N ILE A 58 11.34 2.61 -0.34
CA ILE A 58 11.03 3.90 -0.99
C ILE A 58 9.87 3.71 -1.97
N VAL A 59 9.88 2.65 -2.79
CA VAL A 59 8.81 2.38 -3.76
C VAL A 59 7.48 2.18 -3.06
N VAL A 60 7.42 1.36 -2.01
CA VAL A 60 6.19 1.12 -1.24
C VAL A 60 5.71 2.42 -0.58
N GLY A 61 6.62 3.23 -0.03
CA GLY A 61 6.29 4.54 0.53
C GLY A 61 5.69 5.50 -0.51
N VAL A 62 6.23 5.53 -1.74
CA VAL A 62 5.68 6.33 -2.84
C VAL A 62 4.28 5.86 -3.21
N VAL A 63 4.07 4.54 -3.33
CA VAL A 63 2.74 3.96 -3.59
C VAL A 63 1.74 4.35 -2.51
N LEU A 64 2.14 4.30 -1.24
CA LEU A 64 1.30 4.71 -0.11
C LEU A 64 0.90 6.19 -0.20
N VAL A 65 1.86 7.08 -0.48
CA VAL A 65 1.59 8.53 -0.62
C VAL A 65 0.62 8.79 -1.76
N LEU A 66 0.79 8.13 -2.91
CA LEU A 66 -0.13 8.24 -4.04
C LEU A 66 -1.52 7.73 -3.69
N ALA A 67 -1.60 6.59 -3.00
CA ALA A 67 -2.87 6.03 -2.55
C ALA A 67 -3.58 6.96 -1.54
N ALA A 68 -2.83 7.55 -0.60
CA ALA A 68 -3.35 8.52 0.37
C ALA A 68 -3.83 9.83 -0.29
N PHE A 69 -3.11 10.29 -1.33
CA PHE A 69 -3.53 11.43 -2.13
C PHE A 69 -4.86 11.12 -2.83
N LEU A 70 -4.98 9.97 -3.51
CA LEU A 70 -6.23 9.54 -4.13
C LEU A 70 -7.38 9.36 -3.11
N ASP A 71 -7.08 8.87 -1.90
CA ASP A 71 -8.06 8.76 -0.81
C ASP A 71 -8.61 10.15 -0.40
N ARG A 72 -7.74 11.16 -0.29
CA ARG A 72 -8.13 12.55 -0.02
C ARG A 72 -9.06 13.11 -1.09
N PHE A 73 -8.73 12.94 -2.37
CA PHE A 73 -9.58 13.41 -3.48
C PHE A 73 -10.95 12.72 -3.50
N ARG A 74 -10.98 11.41 -3.20
CA ARG A 74 -12.23 10.64 -3.09
C ARG A 74 -13.08 11.05 -1.88
N ALA A 75 -12.45 11.45 -0.79
CA ALA A 75 -13.13 11.94 0.41
C ALA A 75 -13.76 13.33 0.18
N GLU A 76 -13.09 14.21 -0.57
CA GLU A 76 -13.59 15.56 -0.89
C GLU A 76 -14.77 15.55 -1.86
N GLY A 77 -14.80 14.63 -2.84
CA GLY A 77 -15.91 14.50 -3.79
C GLY A 77 -17.23 13.94 -3.23
N LYS A 78 -17.30 13.67 -1.91
CA LYS A 78 -18.51 13.21 -1.22
C LYS A 78 -19.15 14.28 -0.32
N SER A 79 -18.70 15.53 -0.39
CA SER A 79 -19.32 16.67 0.30
C SER A 79 -20.32 17.42 -0.58
#